data_AF-C2CJ48-F1
#
_entry.id   AF-C2CJ48-F1
#
_cell.length_a   1.000
_cell.length_b   1.000
_cell.length_c   1.000
_cell.angle_alpha   90.00
_cell.angle_beta   90.00
_cell.angle_gamma   90.00
#
_symmetry.space_group_name_H-M   'P 1'
#
loop_
_entity.id
_entity.type
_entity.pdbx_description
1 polymer ?
#
loop_
_entity_poly.entity_id
_entity_poly.type
_entity_poly.pdbx_seq_one_letter_code
_entity_poly.pdbx_strand_id
1 'polypeptide(L)'
;LPNSHEAIISREVFDKVKKIKEKRSFGGYTGNKNRSIFSDKIFCKECGRHMSFRSDIRQKKNSDKIYKYKSYYCNLCKAEKTPNNIKEKDIIELIKPKLKDFKIQNTLNEEKVIEHKNVKEEILKEISILNSNLQIIYENYKKKNISKDDYLKEKTFIQDKKILLESKLEELKSEKIDSRKETDITVLDEESLLKAYLDNKIDKIIVSRSGEIEIVEI
;
A
#
# COMPACT_ATOMS: atom_id res chain seq x y z
N LEU A 1 28.67 -27.96 5.01
CA LEU A 1 29.30 -26.89 5.78
C LEU A 1 29.34 -25.61 4.94
N PRO A 2 28.75 -24.50 5.39
CA PRO A 2 28.98 -23.21 4.74
C PRO A 2 30.47 -22.85 4.82
N ASN A 3 31.00 -22.13 3.82
CA ASN A 3 32.39 -21.65 3.75
C ASN A 3 33.49 -22.72 3.60
N SER A 4 33.19 -23.80 2.87
CA SER A 4 34.19 -24.86 2.60
C SER A 4 35.13 -24.54 1.42
N HIS A 5 34.85 -23.47 0.68
CA HIS A 5 35.67 -22.96 -0.41
C HIS A 5 35.51 -21.44 -0.49
N GLU A 6 36.47 -20.76 -1.11
CA GLU A 6 36.37 -19.34 -1.37
C GLU A 6 35.18 -19.02 -2.28
N ALA A 7 34.49 -17.93 -1.98
CA ALA A 7 33.32 -17.53 -2.73
C ALA A 7 33.76 -16.92 -4.08
N ILE A 8 33.28 -17.51 -5.18
CA ILE A 8 33.55 -17.04 -6.55
C ILE A 8 32.96 -15.64 -6.79
N ILE A 9 31.87 -15.31 -6.09
CA ILE A 9 31.19 -14.02 -6.18
C ILE A 9 30.87 -13.49 -4.79
N SER A 10 30.88 -12.17 -4.63
CA SER A 10 30.53 -11.53 -3.37
C SER A 10 29.07 -11.80 -3.01
N ARG A 11 28.78 -11.81 -1.71
CA ARG A 11 27.42 -12.04 -1.22
C ARG A 11 26.44 -10.98 -1.72
N GLU A 12 26.90 -9.73 -1.82
CA GLU A 12 26.10 -8.64 -2.37
C GLU A 12 25.70 -8.86 -3.83
N VAL A 13 26.63 -9.35 -4.67
CA VAL A 13 26.34 -9.65 -6.07
C VAL A 13 25.35 -10.82 -6.17
N PHE A 14 25.54 -11.85 -5.35
CA PHE A 14 24.61 -12.98 -5.27
C PHE A 14 23.19 -12.53 -4.87
N ASP A 15 23.07 -11.75 -3.81
CA ASP A 15 21.77 -11.28 -3.31
C ASP A 15 21.10 -10.29 -4.30
N LYS A 16 21.88 -9.45 -5.00
CA LYS A 16 21.36 -8.61 -6.09
C LYS A 16 20.81 -9.46 -7.24
N VAL A 17 21.54 -10.48 -7.68
CA VAL A 17 21.09 -11.39 -8.76
C VAL A 17 19.88 -12.21 -8.31
N LYS A 18 19.84 -12.66 -7.05
CA LYS A 18 18.68 -13.35 -6.48
C LYS A 18 17.42 -12.48 -6.55
N LYS A 19 17.51 -11.22 -6.11
CA LYS A 19 16.40 -10.24 -6.23
C LYS A 19 16.00 -9.99 -7.69
N ILE A 20 16.95 -9.96 -8.62
CA ILE A 20 16.66 -9.82 -10.06
C ILE A 20 15.93 -11.07 -10.58
N LYS A 21 16.35 -12.27 -10.17
CA LYS A 21 15.70 -13.54 -10.55
C LYS A 21 14.29 -13.64 -9.99
N GLU A 22 14.06 -13.24 -8.73
CA GLU A 22 12.72 -13.18 -8.13
C GLU A 22 11.80 -12.20 -8.88
N LYS A 23 12.34 -11.07 -9.35
CA LYS A 23 11.60 -10.13 -10.22
C LYS A 23 11.34 -10.69 -11.63
N ARG A 24 12.18 -11.59 -12.13
CA ARG A 24 12.08 -12.19 -13.47
C ARG A 24 11.36 -13.54 -13.51
N SER A 25 11.19 -14.22 -12.37
CA SER A 25 10.56 -15.56 -12.29
C SER A 25 9.05 -15.52 -12.54
N PHE A 26 8.43 -14.34 -12.45
CA PHE A 26 7.21 -14.07 -13.19
C PHE A 26 7.63 -13.72 -14.61
N GLY A 27 7.45 -14.65 -15.55
CA GLY A 27 7.65 -14.41 -16.97
C GLY A 27 6.80 -13.23 -17.43
N GLY A 28 7.34 -12.03 -17.28
CA GLY A 28 6.71 -10.78 -17.65
C GLY A 28 6.66 -10.73 -19.15
N TYR A 29 5.58 -11.27 -19.72
CA TYR A 29 5.27 -11.13 -21.13
C TYR A 29 5.31 -9.65 -21.50
N THR A 30 6.23 -9.29 -22.41
CA THR A 30 6.55 -7.93 -22.87
C THR A 30 5.60 -7.39 -23.93
N GLY A 31 4.51 -8.11 -24.23
CA GLY A 31 3.56 -7.69 -25.26
C GLY A 31 2.59 -6.63 -24.74
N ASN A 32 2.56 -5.50 -25.44
CA ASN A 32 1.62 -4.39 -25.34
C ASN A 32 0.19 -4.83 -25.74
N LYS A 33 -0.38 -5.84 -25.07
CA LYS A 33 -1.72 -6.35 -25.34
C LYS A 33 -2.68 -5.84 -24.28
N ASN A 34 -3.90 -5.51 -24.71
CA ASN A 34 -5.11 -5.25 -23.91
C ASN A 34 -5.18 -6.11 -22.64
N ARG A 35 -4.48 -5.71 -21.58
CA ARG A 35 -4.51 -6.37 -20.28
C ARG A 35 -5.63 -5.72 -19.50
N SER A 36 -6.50 -6.55 -18.95
CA SER A 36 -7.45 -6.04 -17.99
C SER A 36 -6.76 -5.74 -16.66
N ILE A 37 -7.35 -4.82 -15.89
CA ILE A 37 -7.02 -4.54 -14.49
C ILE A 37 -7.09 -5.79 -13.60
N PHE A 38 -7.86 -6.82 -13.97
CA PHE A 38 -7.93 -8.09 -13.23
C PHE A 38 -6.99 -9.17 -13.78
N SER A 39 -6.09 -8.82 -14.71
CA SER A 39 -5.12 -9.78 -15.24
C SER A 39 -4.30 -10.37 -14.08
N ASP A 40 -4.00 -11.66 -14.17
CA ASP A 40 -3.26 -12.42 -13.15
C ASP A 40 -3.95 -12.60 -11.78
N LYS A 41 -5.14 -12.01 -11.56
CA LYS A 41 -5.90 -12.15 -10.32
C LYS A 41 -7.07 -13.14 -10.39
N ILE A 42 -7.54 -13.54 -11.57
CA ILE A 42 -8.73 -14.39 -11.72
C ILE A 42 -8.37 -15.87 -11.92
N PHE A 43 -8.95 -16.75 -11.10
CA PHE A 43 -8.70 -18.19 -11.06
C PHE A 43 -10.01 -18.98 -11.20
N CYS A 44 -9.93 -20.12 -11.88
CA CYS A 44 -11.04 -21.05 -12.04
C CYS A 44 -11.19 -21.92 -10.79
N LYS A 45 -12.36 -21.93 -10.16
CA LYS A 45 -12.68 -22.80 -8.99
C LYS A 45 -12.55 -24.29 -9.33
N GLU A 46 -12.91 -24.68 -10.56
CA GLU A 46 -12.98 -26.09 -10.97
C GLU A 46 -11.62 -26.76 -11.13
N CYS A 47 -10.62 -26.02 -11.64
CA CYS A 47 -9.30 -26.57 -11.95
C CYS A 47 -8.12 -25.81 -11.33
N GLY A 48 -8.39 -24.75 -10.59
CA GLY A 48 -7.38 -23.88 -9.95
C GLY A 48 -6.54 -23.05 -10.91
N ARG A 49 -6.69 -23.19 -12.23
CA ARG A 49 -5.87 -22.45 -13.21
C ARG A 49 -6.34 -21.01 -13.37
N HIS A 50 -5.38 -20.15 -13.70
CA HIS A 50 -5.63 -18.77 -14.10
C HIS A 50 -6.57 -18.69 -15.33
N MET A 51 -7.48 -17.71 -15.32
CA MET A 51 -8.44 -17.48 -16.40
C MET A 51 -7.92 -16.44 -17.40
N SER A 52 -7.99 -16.78 -18.69
CA SER A 52 -7.55 -15.90 -19.77
C SER A 52 -8.55 -14.79 -20.06
N PHE A 53 -8.05 -13.57 -20.22
CA PHE A 53 -8.85 -12.43 -20.63
C PHE A 53 -9.19 -12.47 -22.13
N ARG A 54 -10.42 -12.06 -22.46
CA ARG A 54 -10.92 -11.87 -23.81
C ARG A 54 -11.67 -10.55 -23.90
N SER A 55 -11.31 -9.74 -24.90
CA SER A 55 -12.05 -8.54 -25.29
C SER A 55 -12.48 -8.68 -26.74
N ASP A 56 -13.80 -8.74 -26.97
CA ASP A 56 -14.39 -8.74 -28.31
C ASP A 56 -15.11 -7.41 -28.57
N ILE A 57 -15.04 -6.93 -29.82
CA ILE A 57 -15.81 -5.78 -30.29
C ILE A 57 -16.83 -6.28 -31.31
N ARG A 58 -18.11 -5.93 -31.13
CA ARG A 58 -19.18 -6.29 -32.06
C ARG A 58 -19.97 -5.06 -32.45
N GLN A 59 -20.25 -4.92 -33.74
CA GLN A 59 -21.16 -3.91 -34.28
C GLN A 59 -22.37 -4.61 -34.89
N LYS A 60 -23.59 -4.18 -34.54
CA LYS A 60 -24.78 -4.71 -35.20
C LYS A 60 -24.84 -4.15 -36.63
N LYS A 61 -25.24 -4.97 -37.60
CA LYS A 61 -25.56 -4.50 -38.95
C LYS A 61 -26.64 -3.41 -38.81
N ASN A 62 -26.39 -2.24 -39.41
CA ASN A 62 -27.26 -1.06 -39.41
C ASN A 62 -27.33 -0.27 -38.08
N SER A 63 -26.29 -0.32 -37.24
CA SER A 63 -26.15 0.62 -36.14
C SER A 63 -24.70 1.10 -35.99
N ASP A 64 -24.53 2.38 -35.65
CA ASP A 64 -23.21 2.92 -35.26
C ASP A 64 -22.81 2.53 -33.83
N LYS A 65 -23.67 1.79 -33.12
CA LYS A 65 -23.39 1.31 -31.76
C LYS A 65 -22.38 0.17 -31.80
N ILE A 66 -21.21 0.44 -31.21
CA ILE A 66 -20.14 -0.53 -30.98
C ILE A 66 -20.27 -1.11 -29.58
N TYR A 67 -20.42 -2.43 -29.49
CA TYR A 67 -20.49 -3.16 -28.22
C TYR A 67 -19.12 -3.78 -27.90
N LYS A 68 -18.57 -3.45 -26.73
CA LYS A 68 -17.34 -4.04 -26.21
C LYS A 68 -17.69 -5.09 -25.15
N TYR A 69 -17.25 -6.33 -25.36
CA TYR A 69 -17.46 -7.43 -24.43
C TYR A 69 -16.14 -7.85 -23.81
N LYS A 70 -16.02 -7.69 -22.50
CA LYS A 70 -14.86 -8.10 -21.72
C LYS A 70 -15.22 -9.29 -20.84
N SER A 71 -14.47 -10.37 -20.94
CA SER A 71 -14.76 -11.64 -20.25
C SER A 71 -13.50 -12.42 -19.95
N TYR A 72 -13.61 -13.35 -19.02
CA TYR A 72 -12.55 -14.29 -18.65
C TYR A 72 -13.03 -15.70 -18.87
N TYR A 73 -12.12 -16.58 -19.30
CA TYR A 73 -12.42 -17.97 -19.57
C TYR A 73 -11.28 -18.90 -19.14
N CYS A 74 -11.63 -20.09 -18.68
CA CYS A 74 -10.66 -21.12 -18.36
C CYS A 74 -10.30 -21.92 -19.63
N ASN A 75 -9.03 -21.93 -20.02
CA ASN A 75 -8.56 -22.69 -21.18
C ASN A 75 -8.73 -24.21 -21.01
N LEU A 76 -8.44 -24.74 -19.81
CA LEU A 76 -8.52 -26.18 -19.56
C LEU A 76 -9.97 -26.66 -19.61
N CYS A 77 -10.85 -26.06 -18.82
CA CYS A 77 -12.27 -26.43 -18.79
C CYS A 77 -12.94 -26.23 -20.17
N LYS A 78 -12.49 -25.24 -20.96
CA LYS A 78 -12.94 -25.08 -22.34
C LYS A 78 -12.51 -26.26 -23.23
N ALA A 79 -11.27 -26.73 -23.12
CA ALA A 79 -10.76 -27.88 -23.86
C ALA A 79 -11.48 -29.18 -23.46
N GLU A 80 -11.84 -29.32 -22.19
CA GLU A 80 -12.62 -30.43 -21.62
C GLU A 80 -14.13 -30.33 -21.89
N LYS A 81 -14.57 -29.39 -22.73
CA LYS A 81 -15.99 -29.14 -23.06
C LYS A 81 -16.90 -28.82 -21.86
N THR A 82 -16.32 -28.34 -20.77
CA THR A 82 -17.05 -27.92 -19.56
C THR A 82 -16.71 -26.46 -19.20
N PRO A 83 -16.93 -25.51 -20.13
CA PRO A 83 -16.33 -24.18 -20.06
C PRO A 83 -16.79 -23.41 -18.82
N ASN A 84 -15.84 -22.74 -18.18
CA ASN A 84 -16.10 -21.76 -17.13
C ASN A 84 -15.76 -20.37 -17.70
N ASN A 85 -16.73 -19.46 -17.72
CA ASN A 85 -16.57 -18.11 -18.23
C ASN A 85 -17.29 -17.11 -17.31
N ILE A 86 -16.76 -15.91 -17.21
CA ILE A 86 -17.36 -14.81 -16.44
C ILE A 86 -17.18 -13.49 -17.17
N LYS A 87 -18.15 -12.59 -17.07
CA LYS A 87 -18.01 -11.24 -17.63
C LYS A 87 -17.27 -10.36 -16.65
N GLU A 88 -16.42 -9.48 -17.16
CA GLU A 88 -15.72 -8.50 -16.31
C GLU A 88 -16.70 -7.62 -15.53
N LYS A 89 -17.83 -7.29 -16.15
CA LYS A 89 -18.89 -6.49 -15.54
C LYS A 89 -19.40 -7.11 -14.23
N ASP A 90 -19.59 -8.43 -14.19
CA ASP A 90 -20.14 -9.13 -13.03
C ASP A 90 -19.16 -9.04 -11.84
N ILE A 91 -17.85 -9.10 -12.11
CA ILE A 91 -16.79 -8.91 -11.11
C ILE A 91 -16.79 -7.46 -10.60
N ILE A 92 -16.88 -6.48 -11.52
CA ILE A 92 -16.91 -5.05 -11.16
C ILE A 92 -18.12 -4.74 -10.28
N GLU A 93 -19.31 -5.25 -10.63
CA GLU A 93 -20.53 -5.02 -9.85
C GLU A 93 -20.41 -5.55 -8.41
N LEU A 94 -19.72 -6.69 -8.21
CA LEU A 94 -19.45 -7.23 -6.88
C LEU A 94 -18.44 -6.38 -6.08
N ILE A 95 -17.44 -5.81 -6.75
CA ILE A 95 -16.38 -5.01 -6.09
C ILE A 95 -16.83 -3.57 -5.82
N LYS A 96 -17.72 -3.02 -6.65
CA LYS A 96 -18.19 -1.63 -6.57
C LYS A 96 -18.63 -1.16 -5.18
N PRO A 97 -19.40 -1.91 -4.37
CA PRO A 97 -19.71 -1.48 -3.00
C PRO A 97 -18.44 -1.37 -2.13
N LYS A 98 -17.53 -2.34 -2.22
CA LYS A 98 -16.27 -2.35 -1.46
C LYS A 98 -15.34 -1.18 -1.80
N LEU A 99 -15.40 -0.66 -3.04
CA LEU A 99 -14.62 0.53 -3.44
C LEU A 99 -15.05 1.79 -2.70
N LYS A 100 -16.35 1.92 -2.38
CA LYS A 100 -16.85 3.09 -1.63
C LYS A 100 -16.27 3.09 -0.22
N ASP A 101 -16.33 1.95 0.45
CA ASP A 101 -15.80 1.78 1.79
C ASP A 101 -14.28 1.97 1.81
N PHE A 102 -13.59 1.43 0.81
CA PHE A 102 -12.14 1.63 0.64
C PHE A 102 -11.78 3.12 0.48
N LYS A 103 -12.56 3.89 -0.30
CA LYS A 103 -12.33 5.33 -0.45
C LYS A 103 -12.47 6.06 0.88
N ILE A 104 -13.56 5.79 1.63
CA ILE A 104 -13.82 6.43 2.94
C ILE A 104 -12.73 6.08 3.96
N GLN A 105 -12.30 4.82 4.02
CA GLN A 105 -11.25 4.40 4.94
C GLN A 105 -9.92 5.09 4.64
N ASN A 106 -9.56 5.23 3.37
CA ASN A 106 -8.31 5.91 3.01
C ASN A 106 -8.35 7.40 3.31
N THR A 107 -9.46 8.11 3.06
CA THR A 107 -9.56 9.53 3.41
C THR A 107 -9.46 9.76 4.91
N LEU A 108 -10.12 8.92 5.72
CA LEU A 108 -10.02 9.01 7.19
C LEU A 108 -8.61 8.70 7.69
N ASN A 109 -7.89 7.78 7.04
CA ASN A 109 -6.51 7.48 7.39
C ASN A 109 -5.57 8.62 6.98
N GLU A 110 -5.78 9.24 5.82
CA GLU A 110 -5.02 10.43 5.38
C GLU A 110 -5.18 11.59 6.37
N GLU A 111 -6.41 11.88 6.80
CA GLU A 111 -6.70 12.92 7.81
C GLU A 111 -5.97 12.65 9.14
N LYS A 112 -6.02 11.42 9.63
CA LYS A 112 -5.27 11.01 10.84
C LYS A 112 -3.76 11.15 10.66
N VAL A 113 -3.22 10.77 9.50
CA VAL A 113 -1.78 10.90 9.22
C VAL A 113 -1.34 12.37 9.23
N ILE A 114 -2.15 13.25 8.65
CA ILE A 114 -1.93 14.71 8.67
C ILE A 114 -1.97 15.24 10.10
N GLU A 115 -2.99 14.88 10.89
CA GLU A 115 -3.11 15.29 12.29
C GLU A 115 -1.89 14.84 13.12
N HIS A 116 -1.49 13.57 13.02
CA HIS A 116 -0.29 13.06 13.71
C HIS A 116 0.99 13.78 13.25
N LYS A 117 1.08 14.20 11.99
CA LYS A 117 2.23 14.97 11.49
C LYS A 117 2.26 16.37 12.11
N ASN A 118 1.13 17.05 12.16
CA ASN A 118 1.01 18.38 12.76
C ASN A 118 1.35 18.36 14.25
N VAL A 119 0.78 17.42 15.01
CA VAL A 119 1.08 17.24 16.45
C VAL A 119 2.57 16.96 16.68
N LYS A 120 3.19 16.12 15.83
CA LYS A 120 4.63 15.85 15.91
C LYS A 120 5.47 17.11 15.67
N GLU A 121 5.11 17.93 14.68
CA GLU A 121 5.78 19.19 14.39
C GLU A 121 5.66 20.19 15.55
N GLU A 122 4.50 20.26 16.21
CA GLU A 122 4.29 21.10 17.39
C GLU A 122 5.18 20.67 18.57
N ILE A 123 5.21 19.36 18.88
CA ILE A 123 6.07 18.82 19.95
C ILE A 123 7.55 19.13 19.67
N LEU A 124 8.00 18.98 18.42
CA LEU A 124 9.37 19.29 18.03
C LEU A 124 9.71 20.78 18.20
N LYS A 125 8.77 21.68 17.83
CA LYS A 125 8.93 23.12 18.05
C LYS A 125 9.05 23.43 19.54
N GLU A 126 8.23 22.81 20.37
CA GLU A 126 8.26 23.04 21.81
C GLU A 126 9.54 22.54 22.46
N ILE A 127 10.04 21.35 22.06
CA ILE A 127 11.37 20.85 22.49
C ILE A 127 12.47 21.83 22.09
N SER A 128 12.40 22.40 20.88
CA SER A 128 13.38 23.41 20.44
C SER A 128 13.36 24.67 21.31
N ILE A 129 12.17 25.14 21.71
CA ILE A 129 12.03 26.29 22.62
C ILE A 129 12.62 25.95 24.00
N LEU A 130 12.35 24.76 24.53
CA LEU A 130 12.91 24.32 25.81
C LEU A 130 14.45 24.25 25.77
N ASN A 131 15.04 23.79 24.67
CA ASN A 131 16.50 23.78 24.49
C ASN A 131 17.08 25.21 24.46
N SER A 132 16.40 26.15 23.79
CA SER A 132 16.79 27.57 23.83
C SER A 132 16.70 28.14 25.24
N ASN A 133 15.65 27.81 25.99
CA ASN A 133 15.50 28.23 27.38
C ASN A 133 16.61 27.68 28.27
N LEU A 134 17.00 26.41 28.10
CA LEU A 134 18.16 25.82 28.80
C LEU A 134 19.45 26.62 28.56
N GLN A 135 19.67 27.08 27.34
CA GLN A 135 20.82 27.94 27.02
C GLN A 135 20.71 29.30 27.70
N ILE A 136 19.53 29.93 27.67
CA ILE A 136 19.30 31.25 28.27
C ILE A 136 19.54 31.21 29.79
N ILE A 137 18.98 30.22 30.50
CA ILE A 137 19.18 30.10 31.95
C ILE A 137 20.65 29.86 32.31
N TYR A 138 21.38 29.11 31.47
CA TYR A 138 22.80 28.86 31.68
C TYR A 138 23.64 30.13 31.50
N GLU A 139 23.35 30.92 30.47
CA GLU A 139 24.00 32.22 30.27
C GLU A 139 23.67 33.20 31.40
N ASN A 140 22.43 33.24 31.87
CA ASN A 140 22.02 34.07 33.00
C ASN A 140 22.76 33.69 34.30
N TYR A 141 22.92 32.39 34.55
CA TYR A 141 23.71 31.89 35.67
C TYR A 141 25.19 32.30 35.54
N LYS A 142 25.79 32.12 34.36
CA LYS A 142 27.19 32.49 34.08
C LYS A 142 27.44 34.00 34.27
N LYS A 143 26.46 34.83 33.91
CA LYS A 143 26.48 36.28 34.12
C LYS A 143 26.19 36.72 35.56
N LYS A 144 25.90 35.76 36.47
CA LYS A 144 25.48 35.99 37.87
C LYS A 144 24.17 36.77 38.01
N ASN A 145 23.31 36.71 36.99
CA ASN A 145 21.97 37.33 37.02
C ASN A 145 20.98 36.51 37.87
N ILE A 146 21.25 35.23 38.08
CA ILE A 146 20.45 34.31 38.90
C ILE A 146 21.34 33.52 39.85
N SER A 147 20.77 33.04 40.96
CA SER A 147 21.49 32.19 41.90
C SER A 147 21.69 30.76 41.36
N LYS A 148 22.61 30.01 41.98
CA LYS A 148 22.82 28.60 41.64
C LYS A 148 21.56 27.76 41.91
N ASP A 149 20.86 28.05 43.01
CA ASP A 149 19.68 27.30 43.40
C ASP A 149 18.50 27.56 42.46
N ASP A 150 18.34 28.81 42.00
CA ASP A 150 17.32 29.17 41.01
C ASP A 150 17.62 28.52 39.66
N TYR A 151 18.88 28.55 39.21
CA TYR A 151 19.31 27.85 38.00
C TYR A 151 18.99 26.35 38.06
N LEU A 152 19.28 25.68 39.18
CA LEU A 152 19.03 24.25 39.33
C LEU A 152 17.53 23.93 39.28
N LYS A 153 16.69 24.69 39.99
CA LYS A 153 15.23 24.50 39.98
C LYS A 153 14.63 24.69 38.59
N GLU A 154 15.05 25.74 37.89
CA GLU A 154 14.52 26.07 36.57
C GLU A 154 15.01 25.07 35.50
N LYS A 155 16.28 24.63 35.62
CA LYS A 155 16.83 23.56 34.79
C LYS A 155 16.06 22.26 34.94
N THR A 156 15.81 21.80 36.16
CA THR A 156 15.08 20.54 36.39
C THR A 156 13.67 20.61 35.82
N PHE A 157 12.96 21.73 36.04
CA PHE A 157 11.62 21.92 35.49
C PHE A 157 11.59 21.84 33.96
N ILE A 158 12.53 22.51 33.28
CA ILE A 158 12.63 22.47 31.82
C ILE A 158 13.01 21.06 31.31
N GLN A 159 13.90 20.36 32.01
CA GLN A 159 14.30 19.00 31.66
C GLN A 159 13.15 17.99 31.82
N ASP A 160 12.38 18.07 32.90
CA ASP A 160 11.23 17.18 33.14
C ASP A 160 10.17 17.35 32.06
N LYS A 161 9.85 18.61 31.71
CA LYS A 161 8.91 18.90 30.62
C LYS A 161 9.41 18.36 29.27
N LYS A 162 10.73 18.45 29.01
CA LYS A 162 11.34 17.92 27.80
C LYS A 162 11.23 16.38 27.73
N ILE A 163 11.53 15.68 28.82
CA ILE A 163 11.42 14.22 28.90
C ILE A 163 9.98 13.77 28.61
N LEU A 164 8.98 14.47 29.17
CA LEU A 164 7.56 14.17 28.92
C LEU A 164 7.21 14.31 27.43
N LEU A 165 7.67 15.37 26.78
CA LEU A 165 7.43 15.61 25.35
C LEU A 165 8.16 14.58 24.46
N GLU A 166 9.37 14.17 24.83
CA GLU A 166 10.13 13.13 24.13
C GLU A 166 9.44 11.76 24.24
N SER A 167 8.89 11.41 25.41
CA SER A 167 8.10 10.18 25.60
C SER A 167 6.86 10.17 24.69
N LYS A 168 6.11 11.29 24.66
CA LYS A 168 4.94 11.44 23.79
C LYS A 168 5.31 11.31 22.30
N LEU A 169 6.51 11.75 21.92
CA LEU A 169 7.00 11.63 20.55
C LEU A 169 7.34 10.17 20.19
N GLU A 170 7.89 9.40 21.13
CA GLU A 170 8.13 7.96 20.95
C GLU A 170 6.83 7.15 20.81
N GLU A 171 5.81 7.46 21.63
CA GLU A 171 4.48 6.84 21.51
C GLU A 171 3.91 7.03 20.10
N LEU A 172 3.95 8.27 19.57
CA LEU A 172 3.49 8.61 18.22
C LEU A 172 4.26 7.93 17.08
N LYS A 173 5.50 7.45 17.31
CA LYS A 173 6.26 6.69 16.30
C LYS A 173 5.82 5.23 16.23
N SER A 174 5.45 4.63 17.37
CA SER A 174 5.09 3.22 17.46
C SER A 174 3.79 2.87 16.70
N GLU A 175 2.91 3.84 16.52
CA GLU A 175 1.62 3.68 15.84
C GLU A 175 1.71 3.70 14.29
N LYS A 176 2.86 4.09 13.70
CA LYS A 176 2.98 4.38 12.25
C LYS A 176 3.50 3.25 11.34
N ILE A 177 3.66 2.01 11.83
CA ILE A 177 4.40 0.99 11.06
C ILE A 177 3.61 0.35 9.87
N ASP A 178 2.31 0.62 9.69
CA ASP A 178 1.51 -0.09 8.67
C ASP A 178 0.96 0.73 7.49
N SER A 179 1.59 1.85 7.12
CA SER A 179 1.22 2.59 5.90
C SER A 179 2.07 2.18 4.69
N ARG A 180 1.73 1.05 4.05
CA ARG A 180 2.27 0.71 2.73
C ARG A 180 1.60 1.57 1.63
N LYS A 181 2.42 2.42 1.02
CA LYS A 181 2.24 3.21 -0.22
C LYS A 181 1.09 4.22 -0.23
N GLU A 182 1.47 5.45 0.11
CA GLU A 182 0.72 6.68 -0.14
C GLU A 182 0.56 6.89 -1.66
N THR A 183 -0.61 6.55 -2.18
CA THR A 183 -1.17 7.18 -3.38
C THR A 183 -2.34 8.01 -2.90
N ASP A 184 -2.37 9.29 -3.27
CA ASP A 184 -3.45 10.22 -2.90
C ASP A 184 -4.75 9.78 -3.60
N ILE A 185 -5.62 9.07 -2.86
CA ILE A 185 -6.78 8.36 -3.44
C ILE A 185 -7.97 9.30 -3.66
N THR A 186 -7.92 10.52 -3.10
CA THR A 186 -8.99 11.52 -3.19
C THR A 186 -9.28 12.00 -4.61
N VAL A 187 -8.28 12.01 -5.50
CA VAL A 187 -8.32 12.54 -6.88
C VAL A 187 -8.46 11.45 -7.96
N LEU A 188 -8.49 10.17 -7.58
CA LEU A 188 -8.50 9.08 -8.56
C LEU A 188 -9.86 8.94 -9.28
N ASP A 189 -9.81 8.74 -10.60
CA ASP A 189 -10.96 8.30 -11.38
C ASP A 189 -11.39 6.86 -10.98
N GLU A 190 -12.60 6.46 -11.36
CA GLU A 190 -13.15 5.15 -10.94
C GLU A 190 -12.26 3.97 -11.36
N GLU A 191 -11.58 4.05 -12.50
CA GLU A 191 -10.67 3.01 -12.98
C GLU A 191 -9.38 2.94 -12.13
N SER A 192 -8.81 4.09 -11.76
CA SER A 192 -7.61 4.15 -10.94
C SER A 192 -7.87 3.73 -9.49
N LEU A 193 -9.03 4.12 -8.93
CA LEU A 193 -9.47 3.65 -7.61
C LEU A 193 -9.62 2.13 -7.58
N LEU A 194 -10.26 1.56 -8.60
CA LEU A 194 -10.43 0.12 -8.72
C LEU A 194 -9.08 -0.60 -8.83
N LYS A 195 -8.14 -0.05 -9.61
CA LYS A 195 -6.79 -0.59 -9.69
C LYS A 195 -6.05 -0.54 -8.35
N ALA A 196 -6.10 0.58 -7.64
CA ALA A 196 -5.49 0.72 -6.32
C ALA A 196 -6.08 -0.26 -5.30
N TYR A 197 -7.40 -0.46 -5.33
CA TYR A 197 -8.06 -1.46 -4.48
C TYR A 197 -7.59 -2.88 -4.81
N LEU A 198 -7.51 -3.23 -6.11
CA LEU A 198 -7.03 -4.54 -6.54
C LEU A 198 -5.59 -4.82 -6.12
N ASP A 199 -4.71 -3.83 -6.21
CA ASP A 199 -3.29 -3.99 -5.88
C ASP A 199 -3.04 -4.08 -4.37
N ASN A 200 -3.85 -3.40 -3.56
CA ASN A 200 -3.64 -3.30 -2.10
C ASN A 200 -4.50 -4.26 -1.27
N LYS A 201 -5.65 -4.70 -1.77
CA LYS A 201 -6.62 -5.47 -0.98
C LYS A 201 -6.95 -6.84 -1.54
N ILE A 202 -6.75 -7.10 -2.84
CA ILE A 202 -7.16 -8.38 -3.45
C ILE A 202 -5.93 -9.21 -3.80
N ASP A 203 -5.84 -10.42 -3.23
CA ASP A 203 -4.89 -11.46 -3.65
C ASP A 203 -5.43 -12.14 -4.92
N LYS A 204 -6.60 -12.77 -4.82
CA LYS A 204 -7.18 -13.61 -5.89
C LYS A 204 -8.70 -13.46 -5.98
N ILE A 205 -9.23 -13.71 -7.17
CA ILE A 205 -10.66 -13.77 -7.47
C ILE A 205 -10.93 -15.17 -8.03
N ILE A 206 -11.68 -15.99 -7.28
CA ILE A 206 -11.99 -17.37 -7.65
C ILE A 206 -13.39 -17.40 -8.26
N VAL A 207 -13.53 -18.02 -9.42
CA VAL A 207 -14.77 -18.04 -10.18
C VAL A 207 -15.18 -19.46 -10.53
N SER A 208 -16.42 -19.82 -10.22
CA SER A 208 -17.00 -21.14 -10.48
C SER A 208 -17.72 -21.21 -11.83
N ARG A 209 -18.01 -22.43 -12.28
CA ARG A 209 -18.85 -22.63 -13.47
C ARG A 209 -20.31 -22.17 -13.25
N SER A 210 -20.81 -22.19 -12.01
CA SER A 210 -22.16 -21.72 -11.68
C SER A 210 -22.29 -20.19 -11.66
N GLY A 211 -21.18 -19.46 -11.78
CA GLY A 211 -21.15 -17.99 -11.74
C GLY A 211 -20.93 -17.42 -10.35
N GLU A 212 -20.71 -18.26 -9.32
CA GLU A 212 -20.23 -17.80 -8.02
C GLU A 212 -18.84 -17.18 -8.16
N ILE A 213 -18.65 -16.03 -7.51
CA ILE A 213 -17.41 -15.28 -7.45
C ILE A 213 -17.01 -15.15 -5.98
N GLU A 214 -15.79 -15.54 -5.65
CA GLU A 214 -15.18 -15.41 -4.34
C GLU A 214 -13.95 -14.49 -4.43
N ILE A 215 -13.86 -13.52 -3.53
CA ILE A 215 -12.74 -12.56 -3.47
C ILE A 215 -11.89 -12.92 -2.26
N VAL A 216 -10.64 -13.27 -2.51
CA VAL A 216 -9.62 -13.51 -1.50
C VAL A 216 -8.82 -12.23 -1.30
N GLU A 217 -8.89 -11.66 -0.11
CA GLU A 217 -8.20 -10.42 0.25
C GLU A 217 -6.78 -10.70 0.81
N ILE A 218 -5.88 -9.70 0.77
CA ILE A 218 -4.49 -9.77 1.25
C ILE A 218 -4.42 -9.69 2.78
#